data_AF-A0A0G0NDF4-F1
#
_entry.id   AF-A0A0G0NDF4-F1
#
_cell.length_a   1.000
_cell.length_b   1.000
_cell.length_c   1.000
_cell.angle_alpha   90.00
_cell.angle_beta   90.00
_cell.angle_gamma   90.00
#
_symmetry.space_group_name_H-M   'P 1'
#
loop_
_entity.id
_entity.type
_entity.pdbx_description
1 polymer ?
#
loop_
_entity_poly.entity_id
_entity_poly.type
_entity_poly.pdbx_seq_one_letter_code
_entity_poly.pdbx_strand_id
1 'polypeptide(L)'
;MLQLRSIVDVADNSGAKRVGVFKVLGGSRKRYAEIGDIVVVSVKVAEPRKAIKKKEVLKALVVRQKKAYQRNKRKRLYDDCIVSLGSCLNKNMRIKKGDNVIMLSGKDRGKKGKVLAVFPEINKADVEGLNLIKKAVKARQQGQKGQVIHKERAVSISSLGMICKSCSRVTRIGYRIEGDNKVRICKKCEAEI
;
A
#
# COMPACT_ATOMS: atom_id res chain seq x y z
N MET A 1 7.47 -3.29 25.71
CA MET A 1 6.43 -2.26 25.55
C MET A 1 7.11 -1.00 25.09
N LEU A 2 6.62 -0.38 24.02
CA LEU A 2 7.23 0.80 23.42
C LEU A 2 6.35 2.03 23.64
N GLN A 3 6.98 3.17 23.86
CA GLN A 3 6.30 4.46 24.07
C GLN A 3 6.94 5.56 23.22
N LEU A 4 6.33 6.73 23.23
CA LEU A 4 6.89 7.93 22.63
C LEU A 4 8.35 8.14 23.06
N ARG A 5 9.22 8.53 22.12
CA ARG A 5 10.68 8.74 22.28
C ARG A 5 11.52 7.50 22.59
N SER A 6 10.94 6.29 22.66
CA SER A 6 11.73 5.06 22.82
C SER A 6 12.67 4.87 21.64
N ILE A 7 13.95 4.59 21.90
CA ILE A 7 14.93 4.22 20.86
C ILE A 7 15.03 2.71 20.84
N VAL A 8 14.92 2.14 19.65
CA VAL A 8 14.92 0.70 19.42
C VAL A 8 15.79 0.36 18.22
N ASP A 9 16.35 -0.84 18.26
CA ASP A 9 17.05 -1.40 17.11
C ASP A 9 16.05 -1.88 16.05
N VAL A 10 16.56 -2.16 14.85
CA VAL A 10 15.78 -2.60 13.70
C VAL A 10 16.08 -4.06 13.38
N ALA A 11 15.05 -4.87 13.13
CA ALA A 11 15.12 -6.33 12.91
C ALA A 11 15.33 -6.76 11.46
N ASP A 12 15.47 -5.82 10.51
CA ASP A 12 15.51 -6.13 9.08
C ASP A 12 16.71 -5.51 8.37
N ASN A 13 16.90 -5.93 7.12
CA ASN A 13 17.97 -5.52 6.22
C ASN A 13 17.64 -4.23 5.44
N SER A 14 16.69 -3.43 5.91
CA SER A 14 16.23 -2.19 5.28
C SER A 14 17.32 -1.11 5.22
N GLY A 15 18.35 -1.25 6.05
CA GLY A 15 19.49 -0.33 6.15
C GLY A 15 19.40 0.66 7.31
N ALA A 16 18.28 0.71 8.06
CA ALA A 16 18.26 1.41 9.33
C ALA A 16 18.82 0.51 10.44
N LYS A 17 19.61 1.07 11.36
CA LYS A 17 20.12 0.37 12.54
C LYS A 17 19.32 0.68 13.79
N ARG A 18 19.07 1.98 14.00
CA ARG A 18 18.34 2.50 15.18
C ARG A 18 17.27 3.48 14.78
N VAL A 19 16.11 3.36 15.40
CA VAL A 19 14.98 4.26 15.19
C VAL A 19 14.40 4.73 16.50
N GLY A 20 13.91 5.97 16.51
CA GLY A 20 13.21 6.57 17.65
C GLY A 20 11.71 6.63 17.38
N VAL A 21 10.91 6.09 18.29
CA VAL A 21 9.44 6.10 18.21
C VAL A 21 8.92 7.53 18.34
N PHE A 22 8.19 7.98 17.32
CA PHE A 22 7.57 9.30 17.25
C PHE A 22 6.08 9.27 17.58
N LYS A 23 5.36 8.18 17.27
CA LYS A 23 3.93 8.04 17.60
C LYS A 23 3.51 6.58 17.65
N VAL A 24 2.68 6.21 18.63
CA VAL A 24 1.99 4.91 18.66
C VAL A 24 0.65 5.05 17.92
N LEU A 25 0.37 4.16 16.96
CA LEU A 25 -0.91 4.14 16.24
C LEU A 25 -1.89 3.16 16.91
N GLY A 26 -3.19 3.32 16.60
CA GLY A 26 -4.25 2.43 17.10
C GLY A 26 -5.18 3.02 18.17
N GLY A 27 -5.17 4.33 18.39
CA GLY A 27 -6.14 5.03 19.24
C GLY A 27 -5.65 6.41 19.70
N SER A 28 -6.57 7.31 20.08
CA SER A 28 -6.23 8.66 20.56
C SER A 28 -5.55 8.65 21.94
N ARG A 29 -5.95 7.72 22.82
CA ARG A 29 -5.40 7.55 24.18
C ARG A 29 -4.34 6.44 24.29
N LYS A 30 -3.94 5.84 23.17
CA LYS A 30 -3.00 4.72 23.18
C LYS A 30 -1.58 5.21 23.43
N ARG A 31 -1.07 4.99 24.64
CA ARG A 31 0.27 5.44 25.08
C ARG A 31 1.38 4.46 24.74
N TYR A 32 1.05 3.17 24.67
CA TYR A 32 2.01 2.09 24.55
C TYR A 32 1.71 1.21 23.33
N ALA A 33 2.76 0.81 22.64
CA ALA A 33 2.74 -0.20 21.60
C ALA A 33 3.23 -1.56 22.14
N GLU A 34 2.51 -2.61 21.79
CA GLU A 34 2.87 -3.99 22.06
C GLU A 34 3.24 -4.74 20.77
N ILE A 35 3.65 -6.01 20.87
CA ILE A 35 3.96 -6.85 19.70
C ILE A 35 2.76 -6.86 18.75
N GLY A 36 3.02 -6.57 17.46
CA GLY A 36 2.00 -6.49 16.41
C GLY A 36 1.42 -5.09 16.20
N ASP A 37 1.71 -4.13 17.07
CA ASP A 37 1.29 -2.75 16.86
C ASP A 37 2.17 -2.03 15.84
N ILE A 38 1.59 -1.03 15.18
CA ILE A 38 2.28 -0.15 14.24
C ILE A 38 2.67 1.15 14.96
N VAL A 39 3.93 1.52 14.84
CA VAL A 39 4.49 2.77 15.37
C VAL A 39 5.05 3.61 14.23
N VAL A 40 4.95 4.93 14.34
CA VAL A 40 5.68 5.87 13.48
C VAL A 40 7.03 6.11 14.13
N VAL A 41 8.10 5.96 13.36
CA VAL A 41 9.48 6.03 13.85
C VAL A 41 10.30 6.98 12.99
N SER A 42 11.31 7.60 13.60
CA SER A 42 12.32 8.42 12.92
C SER A 42 13.66 7.69 12.93
N VAL A 43 14.32 7.61 11.78
CA VAL A 43 15.61 6.92 11.67
C VAL A 43 16.71 7.73 12.32
N LYS A 44 17.38 7.16 13.32
CA LYS A 44 18.47 7.81 14.07
C LYS A 44 19.84 7.43 13.50
N VAL A 45 20.00 6.16 13.14
CA VAL A 45 21.23 5.61 12.53
C VAL A 45 20.84 4.75 11.35
N ALA A 46 21.47 4.99 10.21
CA ALA A 46 21.31 4.23 8.97
C ALA A 46 22.67 3.86 8.40
N GLU A 47 22.71 2.76 7.66
CA GLU A 47 23.85 2.33 6.88
C GLU A 47 24.05 3.22 5.65
N PRO A 48 25.31 3.48 5.27
CA PRO A 48 25.60 4.22 4.05
C PRO A 48 25.11 3.43 2.82
N ARG A 49 24.75 4.15 1.74
CA ARG A 49 24.34 3.60 0.42
C ARG A 49 23.03 2.79 0.39
N LYS A 50 22.33 2.60 1.50
CA LYS A 50 21.00 1.98 1.54
C LYS A 50 19.90 2.98 1.19
N ALA A 51 18.71 2.46 0.88
CA ALA A 51 17.56 3.27 0.47
C ALA A 51 17.07 4.20 1.60
N ILE A 52 17.07 3.72 2.84
CA ILE A 52 16.62 4.48 4.00
C ILE A 52 17.72 5.43 4.49
N LYS A 53 17.37 6.71 4.68
CA LYS A 53 18.31 7.76 5.14
C LYS A 53 18.08 8.13 6.60
N LYS A 54 19.10 8.72 7.22
CA LYS A 54 18.98 9.31 8.56
C LYS A 54 17.91 10.41 8.57
N LYS A 55 17.16 10.53 9.67
CA LYS A 55 16.01 11.42 9.89
C LYS A 55 14.73 11.09 9.10
N GLU A 56 14.75 10.08 8.23
CA GLU A 56 13.56 9.64 7.53
C GLU A 56 12.49 9.13 8.51
N VAL A 57 11.22 9.41 8.23
CA VAL A 57 10.08 9.04 9.09
C VAL A 57 9.28 7.95 8.41
N LEU A 58 9.20 6.79 9.06
CA LEU A 58 8.62 5.57 8.51
C LEU A 58 7.63 4.95 9.49
N LYS A 59 6.81 4.01 9.02
CA LYS A 59 6.02 3.14 9.90
C LYS A 59 6.79 1.85 10.14
N ALA A 60 6.74 1.36 11.38
CA ALA A 60 7.40 0.13 11.79
C ALA A 60 6.42 -0.76 12.55
N LEU A 61 6.59 -2.07 12.41
CA LEU A 61 5.85 -3.06 13.18
C LEU A 61 6.69 -3.48 14.38
N VAL A 62 6.09 -3.51 15.58
CA VAL A 62 6.75 -4.04 16.77
C VAL A 62 6.80 -5.56 16.69
N VAL A 63 7.99 -6.14 16.58
CA VAL A 63 8.18 -7.59 16.41
C VAL A 63 8.63 -8.27 17.69
N ARG A 64 9.42 -7.56 18.51
CA ARG A 64 9.92 -8.03 19.81
C ARG A 64 9.71 -6.98 20.86
N GLN A 65 9.51 -7.41 22.10
CA GLN A 65 9.40 -6.51 23.23
C GLN A 65 9.89 -7.17 24.53
N LYS A 66 10.47 -6.35 25.42
CA LYS A 66 10.89 -6.78 26.77
C LYS A 66 9.75 -7.22 27.68
N LYS A 67 8.59 -6.57 27.55
CA LYS A 67 7.40 -6.92 28.35
C LYS A 67 6.90 -8.29 27.89
N ALA A 68 6.76 -9.22 28.81
CA ALA A 68 6.29 -10.55 28.48
C ALA A 68 4.99 -10.53 27.67
N TYR A 69 4.96 -11.30 26.59
CA TYR A 69 3.81 -11.45 25.71
C TYR A 69 3.27 -12.88 25.83
N GLN A 70 1.96 -13.00 26.07
CA GLN A 70 1.31 -14.29 26.26
C GLN A 70 0.63 -14.72 24.96
N ARG A 71 1.01 -15.88 24.44
CA ARG A 71 0.36 -16.52 23.30
C ARG A 71 0.01 -17.95 23.67
N ASN A 72 -1.28 -18.29 23.68
CA ASN A 72 -1.79 -19.63 23.97
C ASN A 72 -1.11 -20.30 25.17
N LYS A 73 -1.23 -19.67 26.36
CA LYS A 73 -0.64 -20.13 27.64
C LYS A 73 0.89 -20.17 27.73
N ARG A 74 1.64 -19.85 26.66
CA ARG A 74 3.11 -19.70 26.70
C ARG A 74 3.49 -18.22 26.78
N LYS A 75 4.41 -17.90 27.68
CA LYS A 75 4.97 -16.56 27.88
C LYS A 75 6.26 -16.45 27.10
N ARG A 76 6.32 -15.54 26.12
CA ARG A 76 7.57 -15.20 25.42
C ARG A 76 8.12 -13.90 25.99
N LEU A 77 9.38 -13.95 26.37
CA LEU A 77 10.16 -12.82 26.84
C LEU A 77 11.32 -12.63 25.87
N TYR A 78 11.58 -11.38 25.50
CA TYR A 78 12.78 -11.00 24.77
C TYR A 78 13.58 -10.06 25.65
N ASP A 79 14.90 -10.04 25.48
CA ASP A 79 15.76 -9.11 26.24
C ASP A 79 15.73 -7.69 25.66
N ASP A 80 15.18 -7.54 24.45
CA ASP A 80 15.14 -6.32 23.68
C ASP A 80 13.73 -5.98 23.15
N CYS A 81 13.56 -4.71 22.75
CA CYS A 81 12.44 -4.29 21.92
C CYS A 81 12.98 -3.95 20.54
N ILE A 82 12.48 -4.61 19.51
CA ILE A 82 12.92 -4.40 18.13
C ILE A 82 11.70 -4.16 17.25
N VAL A 83 11.87 -3.28 16.28
CA VAL A 83 10.88 -3.02 15.25
C VAL A 83 11.39 -3.48 13.89
N SER A 84 10.50 -3.92 13.03
CA SER A 84 10.80 -4.11 11.61
C SER A 84 10.27 -2.90 10.85
N LEU A 85 11.18 -2.24 10.14
CA LEU A 85 10.91 -1.31 9.05
C LEU A 85 10.60 -2.12 7.79
N GLY A 86 9.60 -3.00 7.88
CA GLY A 86 9.08 -3.65 6.71
C GLY A 86 8.70 -2.57 5.70
N SER A 87 8.84 -2.88 4.41
CA SER A 87 8.42 -2.08 3.25
C SER A 87 6.90 -1.85 3.18
N CYS A 88 6.22 -1.78 4.32
CA CYS A 88 4.78 -1.87 4.53
C CYS A 88 3.98 -0.67 4.01
N LEU A 89 4.57 0.22 3.22
CA LEU A 89 3.85 1.24 2.46
C LEU A 89 4.26 1.36 0.99
N ASN A 90 5.27 0.62 0.51
CA ASN A 90 5.30 0.31 -0.92
C ASN A 90 4.33 -0.83 -1.14
N LYS A 91 3.04 -0.49 -1.19
CA LYS A 91 2.06 -1.39 -1.78
C LYS A 91 2.49 -1.58 -3.22
N ASN A 92 3.16 -2.70 -3.50
CA ASN A 92 3.30 -3.21 -4.85
C ASN A 92 1.89 -3.34 -5.42
N MET A 93 1.50 -2.31 -6.15
CA MET A 93 0.18 -2.23 -6.73
C MET A 93 0.11 -3.25 -7.84
N ARG A 94 -0.78 -4.23 -7.67
CA ARG A 94 -0.85 -5.38 -8.58
C ARG A 94 -1.44 -4.99 -9.95
N ILE A 95 -2.36 -4.02 -9.95
CA ILE A 95 -2.99 -3.46 -11.14
C ILE A 95 -2.06 -2.44 -11.77
N LYS A 96 -1.82 -2.56 -13.07
CA LYS A 96 -1.02 -1.64 -13.88
C LYS A 96 -1.89 -0.86 -14.87
N LYS A 97 -1.33 0.21 -15.42
CA LYS A 97 -1.94 0.95 -16.53
C LYS A 97 -2.20 0.01 -17.70
N GLY A 98 -3.39 0.09 -18.29
CA GLY A 98 -3.81 -0.74 -19.41
C GLY A 98 -4.47 -2.08 -19.03
N ASP A 99 -4.51 -2.46 -17.76
CA ASP A 99 -5.26 -3.64 -17.32
C ASP A 99 -6.78 -3.41 -17.44
N ASN A 100 -7.53 -4.48 -17.73
CA ASN A 100 -8.99 -4.45 -17.72
C ASN A 100 -9.51 -4.80 -16.33
N VAL A 101 -10.41 -3.98 -15.80
CA VAL A 101 -10.96 -4.14 -14.45
C VAL A 101 -12.47 -4.03 -14.45
N ILE A 102 -13.09 -4.65 -13.43
CA ILE A 102 -14.51 -4.52 -13.12
C ILE A 102 -14.67 -3.84 -11.77
N MET A 103 -15.69 -3.03 -11.61
CA MET A 103 -16.05 -2.50 -10.30
C MET A 103 -16.82 -3.54 -9.48
N LEU A 104 -16.27 -3.93 -8.33
CA LEU A 104 -16.86 -4.90 -7.41
C LEU A 104 -17.88 -4.25 -6.47
N SER A 105 -17.67 -2.98 -6.12
CA SER A 105 -18.47 -2.25 -5.14
C SER A 105 -18.57 -0.77 -5.47
N GLY A 106 -19.62 -0.11 -4.98
CA GLY A 106 -19.89 1.31 -5.23
C GLY A 106 -21.01 1.54 -6.25
N LYS A 107 -21.19 2.80 -6.65
CA LYS A 107 -22.28 3.23 -7.55
C LYS A 107 -22.20 2.57 -8.93
N ASP A 108 -20.98 2.37 -9.43
CA ASP A 108 -20.73 1.79 -10.75
C ASP A 108 -20.48 0.27 -10.71
N ARG A 109 -20.98 -0.43 -9.68
CA ARG A 109 -20.80 -1.89 -9.52
C ARG A 109 -21.21 -2.64 -10.78
N GLY A 110 -20.36 -3.58 -11.21
CA GLY A 110 -20.55 -4.42 -12.38
C GLY A 110 -20.05 -3.82 -13.69
N LYS A 111 -19.82 -2.50 -13.76
CA LYS A 111 -19.25 -1.85 -14.94
C LYS A 111 -17.78 -2.23 -15.10
N LYS A 112 -17.36 -2.42 -16.36
CA LYS A 112 -15.99 -2.75 -16.75
C LYS A 112 -15.33 -1.51 -17.36
N GLY A 113 -14.01 -1.41 -17.24
CA GLY A 113 -13.24 -0.34 -17.87
C GLY A 113 -11.75 -0.64 -17.89
N LYS A 114 -11.02 0.11 -18.71
CA LYS A 114 -9.56 0.03 -18.81
C LYS A 114 -8.91 1.02 -17.86
N VAL A 115 -7.81 0.62 -17.22
CA VAL A 115 -7.07 1.48 -16.30
C VAL A 115 -6.26 2.51 -17.08
N LEU A 116 -6.60 3.80 -16.92
CA LEU A 116 -5.93 4.93 -17.57
C LEU A 116 -4.66 5.35 -16.81
N ALA A 117 -4.76 5.45 -15.49
CA ALA A 117 -3.68 5.85 -14.61
C ALA A 117 -3.79 5.16 -13.27
N VAL A 118 -2.64 5.00 -12.62
CA VAL A 118 -2.49 4.30 -11.34
C VAL A 118 -1.74 5.22 -10.40
N PHE A 119 -2.26 5.37 -9.17
CA PHE A 119 -1.66 6.18 -8.10
C PHE A 119 -1.34 5.29 -6.90
N PRO A 120 -0.14 4.68 -6.84
CA PRO A 120 0.25 3.76 -5.77
C PRO A 120 0.27 4.42 -4.38
N GLU A 121 0.68 5.69 -4.32
CA GLU A 121 0.78 6.47 -3.07
C GLU A 121 -0.56 6.56 -2.33
N ILE A 122 -1.62 6.88 -3.08
CA ILE A 122 -2.97 7.05 -2.53
C ILE A 122 -3.86 5.81 -2.68
N ASN A 123 -3.35 4.73 -3.26
CA ASN A 123 -4.10 3.49 -3.53
C ASN A 123 -5.36 3.67 -4.39
N LYS A 124 -5.25 4.45 -5.45
CA LYS A 124 -6.35 4.67 -6.39
C LYS A 124 -5.92 4.46 -7.83
N ALA A 125 -6.89 4.28 -8.71
CA ALA A 125 -6.69 4.20 -10.15
C ALA A 125 -7.80 4.94 -10.88
N ASP A 126 -7.45 5.63 -11.96
CA ASP A 126 -8.42 6.17 -12.92
C ASP A 126 -8.80 5.05 -13.89
N VAL A 127 -10.10 4.82 -14.05
CA VAL A 127 -10.62 3.76 -14.90
C VAL A 127 -11.67 4.36 -15.83
N GLU A 128 -11.52 4.08 -17.11
CA GLU A 128 -12.40 4.57 -18.18
C GLU A 128 -13.87 4.26 -17.89
N GLY A 129 -14.73 5.28 -17.99
CA GLY A 129 -16.17 5.14 -17.79
C GLY A 129 -16.64 4.89 -16.35
N LEU A 130 -15.74 4.88 -15.36
CA LEU A 130 -16.06 4.70 -13.95
C LEU A 130 -15.90 6.00 -13.16
N ASN A 131 -16.77 6.21 -12.17
CA ASN A 131 -16.71 7.35 -11.24
C ASN A 131 -16.62 8.70 -11.97
N LEU A 132 -17.52 8.88 -12.95
CA LEU A 132 -17.61 10.07 -13.79
C LEU A 132 -18.06 11.27 -12.98
N ILE A 133 -17.37 12.40 -13.15
CA ILE A 133 -17.76 13.71 -12.63
C ILE A 133 -18.00 14.67 -13.78
N LYS A 134 -19.01 15.54 -13.63
CA LYS A 134 -19.20 16.68 -14.53
C LYS A 134 -18.23 17.78 -14.14
N LYS A 135 -17.39 18.21 -15.07
CA LYS A 135 -16.48 19.34 -14.89
C LYS A 135 -16.78 20.39 -15.95
N ALA A 136 -17.26 21.55 -15.50
CA ALA A 136 -17.37 22.71 -16.37
C ALA A 136 -15.95 23.23 -16.69
N VAL A 137 -15.64 23.34 -17.98
CA VAL A 137 -14.36 23.84 -18.47
C VAL A 137 -14.61 25.15 -19.21
N LYS A 138 -13.91 26.21 -18.77
CA LYS A 138 -13.93 27.51 -19.44
C LYS A 138 -13.31 27.40 -20.83
N ALA A 139 -13.81 28.20 -21.76
CA ALA A 139 -13.22 28.31 -23.09
C ALA A 139 -11.77 28.80 -22.99
N ARG A 140 -10.87 28.18 -23.77
CA ARG A 140 -9.45 28.55 -23.81
C ARG A 140 -9.10 29.52 -24.94
N GLN A 141 -9.93 29.59 -25.97
CA GLN A 141 -9.74 30.46 -27.13
C GLN A 141 -11.00 31.31 -27.36
N GLN A 142 -10.78 32.52 -27.88
CA GLN A 142 -11.84 33.45 -28.25
C GLN A 142 -12.72 32.81 -29.33
N GLY A 143 -14.02 32.67 -29.07
CA GLY A 143 -14.99 32.01 -29.97
C GLY A 143 -15.41 30.59 -29.57
N GLN A 144 -14.69 29.90 -28.67
CA GLN A 144 -15.16 28.62 -28.14
C GLN A 144 -16.17 28.84 -26.99
N LYS A 145 -17.26 28.07 -26.97
CA LYS A 145 -18.18 28.05 -25.82
C LYS A 145 -17.60 27.18 -24.70
N GLY A 146 -17.89 27.54 -23.44
CA GLY A 146 -17.57 26.67 -22.31
C GLY A 146 -18.27 25.32 -22.46
N GLN A 147 -17.58 24.24 -22.12
CA GLN A 147 -18.08 22.87 -22.28
C GLN A 147 -18.16 22.18 -20.93
N VAL A 148 -19.21 21.38 -20.72
CA VAL A 148 -19.31 20.47 -19.57
C VAL A 148 -18.72 19.14 -19.99
N ILE A 149 -17.52 18.84 -19.50
CA ILE A 149 -16.79 17.61 -19.83
C ILE A 149 -17.03 16.59 -18.72
N HIS A 150 -17.31 15.34 -19.10
CA HIS A 150 -17.30 14.21 -18.18
C HIS A 150 -15.87 13.71 -18.02
N LYS A 151 -15.36 13.73 -16.79
CA LYS A 151 -14.02 13.24 -16.47
C LYS A 151 -14.10 12.15 -15.41
N GLU A 152 -13.31 11.10 -15.55
CA GLU A 152 -13.16 10.05 -14.57
C GLU A 152 -12.41 10.57 -13.33
N ARG A 153 -12.83 10.10 -12.16
CA ARG A 153 -12.12 10.36 -10.90
C ARG A 153 -11.60 9.05 -10.33
N ALA A 154 -10.40 9.12 -9.76
CA ALA A 154 -9.71 7.97 -9.20
C ALA A 154 -10.58 7.17 -8.21
N VAL A 155 -10.65 5.86 -8.44
CA VAL A 155 -11.40 4.87 -7.66
C VAL A 155 -10.43 4.09 -6.78
N SER A 156 -10.89 3.65 -5.61
CA SER A 156 -10.11 2.77 -4.74
C SER A 156 -9.83 1.42 -5.41
N ILE A 157 -8.59 0.95 -5.31
CA ILE A 157 -8.16 -0.34 -5.86
C ILE A 157 -8.91 -1.50 -5.24
N SER A 158 -9.27 -1.40 -3.96
CA SER A 158 -10.03 -2.43 -3.25
C SER A 158 -11.42 -2.66 -3.86
N SER A 159 -11.95 -1.67 -4.56
CA SER A 159 -13.24 -1.75 -5.26
C SER A 159 -13.10 -2.29 -6.68
N LEU A 160 -11.88 -2.56 -7.16
CA LEU A 160 -11.61 -3.05 -8.51
C LEU A 160 -11.22 -4.54 -8.50
N GLY A 161 -11.81 -5.31 -9.41
CA GLY A 161 -11.43 -6.68 -9.72
C GLY A 161 -10.74 -6.76 -11.08
N MET A 162 -9.69 -7.56 -11.21
CA MET A 162 -8.97 -7.72 -12.49
C MET A 162 -9.73 -8.68 -13.40
N ILE A 163 -9.93 -8.31 -14.67
CA ILE A 163 -10.46 -9.19 -15.72
C ILE A 163 -9.31 -9.68 -16.59
N CYS A 164 -9.10 -10.99 -16.59
CA CYS A 164 -8.09 -11.60 -17.45
C CYS A 164 -8.52 -11.51 -18.91
N LYS A 165 -7.60 -11.12 -19.81
CA LYS A 165 -7.84 -11.03 -21.26
C LYS A 165 -8.20 -12.39 -21.87
N SER A 166 -7.58 -13.47 -21.41
CA SER A 166 -7.74 -14.81 -21.99
C SER A 166 -9.04 -15.50 -21.58
N CYS A 167 -9.47 -15.36 -20.31
CA CYS A 167 -10.66 -16.07 -19.83
C CYS A 167 -11.88 -15.16 -19.57
N SER A 168 -11.74 -13.83 -19.70
CA SER A 168 -12.78 -12.82 -19.42
C SER A 168 -13.44 -12.91 -18.04
N ARG A 169 -12.92 -13.75 -17.15
CA ARG A 169 -13.40 -13.93 -15.78
C ARG A 169 -12.70 -12.95 -14.85
N VAL A 170 -13.40 -12.58 -13.78
CA VAL A 170 -12.80 -11.83 -12.67
C VAL A 170 -11.84 -12.74 -11.92
N THR A 171 -10.57 -12.36 -11.83
CA THR A 171 -9.51 -13.20 -11.26
C THR A 171 -8.55 -12.40 -10.38
N ARG A 172 -7.73 -13.12 -9.61
CA ARG A 172 -6.64 -12.55 -8.82
C ARG A 172 -5.33 -12.75 -9.57
N ILE A 173 -4.44 -11.77 -9.47
CA ILE A 173 -3.10 -11.83 -10.05
C ILE A 173 -2.22 -12.78 -9.22
N GLY A 174 -1.61 -13.74 -9.90
CA GLY A 174 -0.50 -14.56 -9.42
C GLY A 174 0.81 -14.16 -10.11
N TYR A 175 1.90 -14.84 -9.76
CA TYR A 175 3.20 -14.65 -10.38
C TYR A 175 3.83 -15.99 -10.69
N ARG A 176 4.43 -16.11 -11.88
CA ARG A 176 5.30 -17.22 -12.28
C ARG A 176 6.70 -16.65 -12.47
N ILE A 177 7.72 -17.43 -12.10
CA ILE A 177 9.12 -17.07 -12.31
C ILE A 177 9.58 -17.88 -13.50
N GLU A 178 9.99 -17.19 -14.57
CA GLU A 178 10.61 -17.79 -15.74
C GLU A 178 12.03 -17.23 -15.83
N GLY A 179 13.00 -18.03 -15.37
CA GLY A 179 14.39 -17.59 -15.19
C GLY A 179 14.48 -16.43 -14.18
N ASP A 180 15.03 -15.30 -14.63
CA ASP A 180 15.16 -14.08 -13.82
C ASP A 180 13.91 -13.19 -13.86
N ASN A 181 12.94 -13.48 -14.75
CA ASN A 181 11.78 -12.63 -14.98
C ASN A 181 10.56 -13.10 -14.20
N LYS A 182 9.92 -12.14 -13.50
CA LYS A 182 8.68 -12.37 -12.75
C LYS A 182 7.47 -11.97 -13.58
N VAL A 183 6.80 -12.95 -14.16
CA VAL A 183 5.65 -12.78 -15.05
C VAL A 183 4.34 -12.75 -14.25
N ARG A 184 3.39 -11.90 -14.66
CA ARG A 184 2.04 -11.82 -14.04
C ARG A 184 1.13 -12.86 -14.68
N ILE A 185 0.57 -13.75 -13.86
CA ILE A 185 -0.32 -14.82 -14.34
C ILE A 185 -1.72 -14.70 -13.76
N CYS A 186 -2.70 -15.20 -14.50
CA CYS A 186 -4.06 -15.37 -14.03
C CYS A 186 -4.18 -16.61 -13.15
N LYS A 187 -4.67 -16.48 -11.91
CA LYS A 187 -4.86 -17.64 -11.01
C LYS A 187 -5.93 -18.64 -11.47
N LYS A 188 -6.76 -18.34 -12.49
CA LYS A 188 -7.80 -19.26 -12.97
C LYS A 188 -7.41 -20.03 -14.22
N CYS A 189 -6.67 -19.41 -15.14
CA CYS A 189 -6.32 -20.02 -16.43
C CYS A 189 -4.81 -20.07 -16.67
N GLU A 190 -4.00 -19.63 -15.70
CA GLU A 190 -2.53 -19.60 -15.72
C GLU A 190 -1.88 -18.81 -16.86
N ALA A 191 -2.66 -18.28 -17.79
CA ALA A 191 -2.23 -17.39 -18.86
C ALA A 191 -1.65 -16.07 -18.32
N GLU A 192 -0.72 -15.50 -19.07
CA GLU A 192 -0.09 -14.21 -18.82
C GLU A 192 -1.07 -13.03 -19.02
N ILE A 193 -0.92 -11.96 -18.22
CA ILE A 193 -1.85 -10.80 -18.17
C ILE A 193 -1.20 -9.47 -18.62
#